data_AF-A0A3M7C8E5-F1
#
_entry.id   AF-A0A3M7C8E5-F1
#
_cell.length_a   1.000
_cell.length_b   1.000
_cell.length_c   1.000
_cell.angle_alpha   90.00
_cell.angle_beta   90.00
_cell.angle_gamma   90.00
#
_symmetry.space_group_name_H-M   'P 1'
#
loop_
_entity.id
_entity.type
_entity.pdbx_description
1 polymer ?
#
loop_
_entity_poly.entity_id
_entity_poly.type
_entity_poly.pdbx_seq_one_letter_code
_entity_poly.pdbx_strand_id
1 'polypeptide(L)'
;MKSLALCCSLLLAQLTKAHFDITYPGTRGDSFLPPASQWLYPCAGINTTTNRTMWPTTGGSLVLDLHHPFTYIWLNLGLGEEVASFNVSLTPNLPYNETGNGTLCLPHVALPEEANVTEGAVGSLQVITVGDSGSALYNCADLMFTSNATLLTAGEGECVNSTGVSITRVEQQTDDGAATTTEASSTAPSASATAETADAESPATSITSSYWYEILVASLVVAGIVCFDVIL
;
A
#
# COMPACT_ATOMS: atom_id res chain seq x y z
N MET A 1 27.39 19.77 25.64
CA MET A 1 26.40 18.84 26.23
C MET A 1 24.94 19.20 25.92
N LYS A 2 24.51 20.48 25.94
CA LYS A 2 23.13 20.86 25.58
C LYS A 2 22.77 20.70 24.08
N SER A 3 23.74 20.86 23.18
CA SER A 3 23.51 20.75 21.73
C SER A 3 23.41 19.30 21.20
N LEU A 4 23.92 18.31 21.94
CA LEU A 4 23.91 16.91 21.51
C LEU A 4 22.56 16.23 21.82
N ALA A 5 21.93 16.60 22.93
CA ALA A 5 20.60 16.11 23.32
C ALA A 5 19.47 16.63 22.41
N LEU A 6 19.62 17.86 21.88
CA LEU A 6 18.68 18.44 20.93
C LEU A 6 18.75 17.76 19.56
N CYS A 7 19.94 17.33 19.12
CA CYS A 7 20.14 16.64 17.85
C CYS A 7 19.50 15.23 17.84
N CYS A 8 19.55 14.53 18.98
CA CYS A 8 18.98 13.19 19.11
C CYS A 8 17.44 13.19 19.09
N SER A 9 16.80 14.24 19.61
CA SER A 9 15.33 14.38 19.58
C SER A 9 14.77 14.77 18.20
N LEU A 10 15.58 15.42 17.35
CA LEU A 10 15.25 15.68 15.94
C LEU A 10 15.41 14.44 15.04
N LEU A 11 16.28 13.48 15.40
CA LEU A 11 16.46 12.24 14.64
C LEU A 11 15.29 11.25 14.82
N LEU A 12 14.63 11.23 15.99
CA LEU A 12 13.46 10.37 16.21
C LEU A 12 12.18 10.88 15.52
N ALA A 13 12.17 12.13 15.04
CA ALA A 13 11.03 12.73 14.36
C ALA A 13 10.95 12.42 12.86
N GLN A 14 11.90 11.63 12.33
CA GLN A 14 11.98 11.28 10.91
C GLN A 14 11.49 9.86 10.61
N LEU A 15 10.73 9.22 11.50
CA LEU A 15 9.89 8.10 11.09
C LEU A 15 8.78 8.67 10.21
N THR A 16 9.07 8.82 8.93
CA THR A 16 8.06 9.09 7.90
C THR A 16 7.00 8.02 8.03
N LYS A 17 5.82 8.42 8.51
CA LYS A 17 4.69 7.52 8.71
C LYS A 17 4.18 7.20 7.31
N ALA A 18 4.70 6.14 6.67
CA ALA A 18 4.26 5.71 5.35
C ALA A 18 2.83 5.12 5.32
N HIS A 19 2.12 5.19 6.45
CA HIS A 19 0.80 4.61 6.64
C HIS A 19 -0.28 5.51 6.05
N PHE A 20 -1.45 4.92 5.83
CA PHE A 20 -2.65 5.65 5.40
C PHE A 20 -3.88 5.17 6.17
N ASP A 21 -4.98 5.90 6.05
CA ASP A 21 -6.28 5.47 6.55
C ASP A 21 -7.36 5.60 5.46
N ILE A 22 -8.40 4.78 5.55
CA ILE A 22 -9.61 4.91 4.74
C ILE A 22 -10.63 5.66 5.59
N THR A 23 -10.84 6.95 5.29
CA THR A 23 -11.83 7.79 5.97
C THR A 23 -13.25 7.44 5.49
N TYR A 24 -13.41 7.20 4.19
CA TYR A 24 -14.68 6.75 3.60
C TYR A 24 -14.41 5.80 2.43
N PRO A 25 -15.11 4.68 2.27
CA PRO A 25 -16.05 4.08 3.22
C PRO A 25 -15.38 3.67 4.53
N GLY A 26 -16.15 3.37 5.58
CA GLY A 26 -15.59 3.07 6.90
C GLY A 26 -14.65 1.85 6.87
N THR A 27 -13.43 2.01 7.39
CA THR A 27 -12.44 0.94 7.52
C THR A 27 -12.94 -0.19 8.44
N ARG A 28 -12.44 -1.41 8.24
CA ARG A 28 -12.72 -2.58 9.11
C ARG A 28 -12.35 -2.36 10.57
N GLY A 29 -11.35 -1.51 10.82
CA GLY A 29 -10.88 -1.18 12.15
C GLY A 29 -9.59 -0.40 12.12
N ASP A 30 -9.08 -0.10 13.31
CA ASP A 30 -7.82 0.61 13.50
C ASP A 30 -6.63 -0.32 13.19
N SER A 31 -5.98 -0.09 12.04
CA SER A 31 -4.83 -0.88 11.58
C SER A 31 -3.50 -0.45 12.20
N PHE A 32 -3.51 0.53 13.11
CA PHE A 32 -2.35 0.97 13.88
C PHE A 32 -2.24 0.26 15.24
N LEU A 33 -3.26 -0.51 15.64
CA LEU A 33 -3.28 -1.21 16.93
C LEU A 33 -2.99 -2.72 16.77
N PRO A 34 -2.03 -3.29 17.54
CA PRO A 34 -1.80 -4.72 17.55
C PRO A 34 -3.06 -5.53 17.93
N PRO A 35 -3.31 -6.70 17.32
CA PRO A 35 -2.42 -7.41 16.40
C PRO A 35 -2.53 -6.96 14.94
N ALA A 36 -3.35 -5.95 14.62
CA ALA A 36 -3.46 -5.43 13.27
C ALA A 36 -2.18 -4.68 12.88
N SER A 37 -1.89 -4.69 11.59
CA SER A 37 -0.74 -4.00 11.01
C SER A 37 -0.96 -3.89 9.52
N GLN A 38 -0.83 -2.69 8.96
CA GLN A 38 -1.02 -2.45 7.53
C GLN A 38 -0.05 -3.26 6.64
N TRP A 39 1.03 -3.82 7.20
CA TRP A 39 1.94 -4.74 6.51
C TRP A 39 1.35 -6.14 6.29
N LEU A 40 0.26 -6.50 6.99
CA LEU A 40 -0.39 -7.80 6.90
C LEU A 40 -1.44 -7.79 5.79
N TYR A 41 -1.12 -8.45 4.68
CA TYR A 41 -2.08 -8.75 3.63
C TYR A 41 -3.24 -9.64 4.16
N PRO A 42 -4.50 -9.46 3.70
CA PRO A 42 -4.96 -8.46 2.73
C PRO A 42 -5.53 -7.17 3.30
N CYS A 43 -5.83 -7.11 4.60
CA CYS A 43 -6.65 -6.05 5.21
C CYS A 43 -6.11 -5.65 6.58
N ALA A 44 -4.80 -5.42 6.67
CA ALA A 44 -4.08 -5.23 7.92
C ALA A 44 -4.22 -6.38 8.95
N GLY A 45 -4.57 -7.59 8.48
CA GLY A 45 -4.91 -8.73 9.34
C GLY A 45 -6.27 -8.63 10.04
N ILE A 46 -7.11 -7.64 9.67
CA ILE A 46 -8.43 -7.42 10.28
C ILE A 46 -9.50 -8.23 9.52
N ASN A 47 -10.24 -9.04 10.28
CA ASN A 47 -11.34 -9.86 9.76
C ASN A 47 -12.49 -9.00 9.19
N THR A 48 -13.24 -9.58 8.27
CA THR A 48 -14.44 -8.95 7.71
C THR A 48 -15.45 -8.65 8.81
N THR A 49 -16.13 -7.51 8.67
CA THR A 49 -17.09 -6.97 9.62
C THR A 49 -18.51 -7.06 9.06
N THR A 50 -19.50 -6.93 9.95
CA THR A 50 -20.92 -6.83 9.58
C THR A 50 -21.41 -5.38 9.49
N ASN A 51 -20.62 -4.41 9.96
CA ASN A 51 -20.93 -2.99 9.87
C ASN A 51 -20.49 -2.45 8.50
N ARG A 52 -21.35 -2.63 7.49
CA ARG A 52 -21.04 -2.35 6.09
C ARG A 52 -21.47 -0.95 5.68
N THR A 53 -20.62 -0.26 4.93
CA THR A 53 -20.98 1.03 4.32
C THR A 53 -21.85 0.80 3.09
N MET A 54 -22.93 1.56 2.96
CA MET A 54 -23.76 1.56 1.75
C MET A 54 -22.98 2.20 0.60
N TRP A 55 -22.78 1.46 -0.49
CA TRP A 55 -21.96 1.91 -1.62
C TRP A 55 -22.69 1.70 -2.95
N PRO A 56 -22.64 2.62 -3.93
CA PRO A 56 -23.45 2.50 -5.13
C PRO A 56 -23.09 1.30 -5.99
N THR A 57 -24.10 0.68 -6.60
CA THR A 57 -23.94 -0.46 -7.55
C THR A 57 -23.18 -0.08 -8.83
N THR A 58 -22.97 1.21 -9.09
CA THR A 58 -22.21 1.74 -10.23
C THR A 58 -20.82 2.26 -9.84
N GLY A 59 -20.39 2.06 -8.60
CA GLY A 59 -19.19 2.68 -8.06
C GLY A 59 -19.49 3.85 -7.15
N GLY A 60 -18.64 4.07 -6.15
CA GLY A 60 -18.85 5.03 -5.08
C GLY A 60 -17.64 5.88 -4.75
N SER A 61 -17.79 6.77 -3.78
CA SER A 61 -16.71 7.64 -3.33
C SER A 61 -15.70 6.89 -2.47
N LEU A 62 -14.46 7.38 -2.48
CA LEU A 62 -13.35 6.92 -1.65
C LEU A 62 -12.61 8.15 -1.11
N VAL A 63 -12.36 8.18 0.20
CA VAL A 63 -11.60 9.22 0.89
C VAL A 63 -10.49 8.54 1.68
N LEU A 64 -9.25 8.94 1.40
CA LEU A 64 -8.05 8.44 2.05
C LEU A 64 -7.36 9.57 2.80
N ASP A 65 -6.76 9.24 3.93
CA ASP A 65 -5.79 10.10 4.62
C ASP A 65 -4.38 9.55 4.40
N LEU A 66 -3.56 10.28 3.64
CA LEU A 66 -2.26 9.83 3.14
C LEU A 66 -1.12 10.58 3.84
N HIS A 67 -0.18 9.87 4.46
CA HIS A 67 0.89 10.52 5.25
C HIS A 67 2.28 10.49 4.59
N HIS A 68 2.37 9.94 3.37
CA HIS A 68 3.58 9.95 2.56
C HIS A 68 3.54 11.08 1.53
N PRO A 69 4.65 11.74 1.14
CA PRO A 69 4.63 12.78 0.10
C PRO A 69 4.21 12.32 -1.30
N PHE A 70 4.16 11.00 -1.51
CA PHE A 70 3.88 10.35 -2.77
C PHE A 70 3.49 8.89 -2.51
N THR A 71 2.50 8.37 -3.22
CA THR A 71 2.22 6.93 -3.21
C THR A 71 1.52 6.45 -4.48
N TYR A 72 1.76 5.19 -4.84
CA TYR A 72 0.92 4.48 -5.80
C TYR A 72 -0.25 3.82 -5.10
N ILE A 73 -1.46 3.94 -5.65
CA ILE A 73 -2.69 3.42 -5.07
C ILE A 73 -3.33 2.41 -6.02
N TRP A 74 -3.50 1.17 -5.56
CA TRP A 74 -4.33 0.16 -6.22
C TRP A 74 -5.63 -0.02 -5.45
N LEU A 75 -6.71 -0.19 -6.21
CA LEU A 75 -8.04 -0.44 -5.67
C LEU A 75 -8.54 -1.77 -6.22
N ASN A 76 -8.88 -2.68 -5.33
CA ASN A 76 -9.43 -3.97 -5.69
C ASN A 76 -10.70 -4.24 -4.89
N LEU A 77 -11.56 -5.07 -5.44
CA LEU A 77 -12.82 -5.45 -4.84
C LEU A 77 -12.88 -6.98 -4.77
N GLY A 78 -13.37 -7.49 -3.65
CA GLY A 78 -13.82 -8.87 -3.53
C GLY A 78 -15.29 -8.89 -3.13
N LEU A 79 -16.06 -9.78 -3.74
CA LEU A 79 -17.49 -9.93 -3.50
C LEU A 79 -17.75 -11.13 -2.57
N GLY A 80 -18.79 -11.01 -1.75
CA GLY A 80 -19.19 -12.02 -0.76
C GLY A 80 -19.09 -11.53 0.69
N GLU A 81 -19.63 -12.33 1.60
CA GLU A 81 -19.62 -12.01 3.03
C GLU A 81 -18.23 -12.12 3.64
N GLU A 82 -17.49 -13.17 3.27
CA GLU A 82 -16.10 -13.40 3.66
C GLU A 82 -15.22 -13.35 2.41
N VAL A 83 -14.54 -12.22 2.24
CA VAL A 83 -13.68 -11.98 1.08
C VAL A 83 -12.30 -12.59 1.31
N ALA A 84 -12.06 -13.74 0.69
CA ALA A 84 -10.74 -14.39 0.68
C ALA A 84 -9.86 -13.93 -0.51
N SER A 85 -10.45 -13.31 -1.54
CA SER A 85 -9.75 -12.87 -2.75
C SER A 85 -10.34 -11.55 -3.28
N PHE A 86 -9.45 -10.64 -3.68
CA PHE A 86 -9.79 -9.34 -4.28
C PHE A 86 -9.51 -9.38 -5.78
N ASN A 87 -10.39 -10.05 -6.53
CA ASN A 87 -10.20 -10.38 -7.94
C ASN A 87 -10.78 -9.36 -8.92
N VAL A 88 -11.58 -8.41 -8.46
CA VAL A 88 -12.15 -7.34 -9.30
C VAL A 88 -11.27 -6.10 -9.16
N SER A 89 -10.45 -5.81 -10.17
CA SER A 89 -9.60 -4.61 -10.11
C SER A 89 -10.38 -3.35 -10.51
N LEU A 90 -10.35 -2.32 -9.67
CA LEU A 90 -10.88 -0.98 -9.96
C LEU A 90 -9.81 -0.05 -10.56
N THR A 91 -8.57 -0.54 -10.60
CA THR A 91 -7.41 0.05 -11.27
C THR A 91 -6.81 -0.98 -12.24
N PRO A 92 -7.55 -1.46 -13.26
CA PRO A 92 -7.21 -2.67 -14.01
C PRO A 92 -5.94 -2.57 -14.85
N ASN A 93 -5.61 -1.38 -15.36
CA ASN A 93 -4.40 -1.19 -16.16
C ASN A 93 -3.19 -0.90 -15.27
N LEU A 94 -3.32 0.15 -14.46
CA LEU A 94 -2.22 0.75 -13.71
C LEU A 94 -2.78 1.49 -12.48
N PRO A 95 -1.96 1.67 -11.42
CA PRO A 95 -2.38 2.36 -10.21
C PRO A 95 -2.65 3.84 -10.45
N TYR A 96 -3.26 4.48 -9.46
CA TYR A 96 -3.14 5.92 -9.34
C TYR A 96 -1.76 6.29 -8.80
N ASN A 97 -1.22 7.39 -9.30
CA ASN A 97 -0.05 8.08 -8.78
C ASN A 97 -0.56 9.30 -8.02
N GLU A 98 -0.39 9.28 -6.71
CA GLU A 98 -0.72 10.38 -5.81
C GLU A 98 0.55 11.14 -5.41
N THR A 99 0.42 12.46 -5.31
CA THR A 99 1.47 13.36 -4.80
C THR A 99 0.85 14.33 -3.81
N GLY A 100 1.51 14.49 -2.66
CA GLY A 100 1.05 15.30 -1.55
C GLY A 100 0.87 14.48 -0.29
N ASN A 101 0.52 15.13 0.83
CA ASN A 101 0.04 14.45 2.02
C ASN A 101 -1.25 15.12 2.52
N GLY A 102 -2.05 14.35 3.25
CA GLY A 102 -3.37 14.72 3.73
C GLY A 102 -4.48 13.99 3.00
N THR A 103 -5.64 14.61 2.95
CA THR A 103 -6.85 14.00 2.41
C THR A 103 -6.85 13.95 0.88
N LEU A 104 -7.04 12.75 0.34
CA LEU A 104 -7.38 12.50 -1.07
C LEU A 104 -8.82 11.98 -1.13
N CYS A 105 -9.70 12.70 -1.83
CA CYS A 105 -11.00 12.21 -2.23
C CYS A 105 -11.05 11.87 -3.72
N LEU A 106 -11.55 10.67 -4.01
CA LEU A 106 -12.07 10.26 -5.30
C LEU A 106 -13.61 10.27 -5.20
N PRO A 107 -14.31 11.27 -5.78
CA PRO A 107 -15.76 11.38 -5.64
C PRO A 107 -16.47 10.19 -6.27
N HIS A 108 -15.87 9.54 -7.27
CA HIS A 108 -16.40 8.34 -7.90
C HIS A 108 -15.29 7.41 -8.36
N VAL A 109 -15.24 6.23 -7.75
CA VAL A 109 -14.46 5.06 -8.21
C VAL A 109 -15.44 4.12 -8.91
N ALA A 110 -15.37 4.06 -10.23
CA ALA A 110 -16.28 3.26 -11.04
C ALA A 110 -16.06 1.75 -10.83
N LEU A 111 -17.15 0.98 -10.85
CA LEU A 111 -17.09 -0.48 -10.97
C LEU A 111 -16.96 -0.87 -12.45
N PRO A 112 -16.10 -1.85 -12.78
CA PRO A 112 -16.07 -2.40 -14.13
C PRO A 112 -17.38 -3.17 -14.40
N GLU A 113 -17.83 -3.19 -15.66
CA GLU A 113 -19.10 -3.84 -16.05
C GLU A 113 -19.09 -5.34 -15.70
N GLU A 114 -17.93 -5.97 -15.79
CA GLU A 114 -17.72 -7.39 -15.50
C GLU A 114 -17.87 -7.74 -14.02
N ALA A 115 -17.86 -6.74 -13.12
CA ALA A 115 -18.10 -6.97 -11.69
C ALA A 115 -19.53 -7.47 -11.42
N ASN A 116 -20.48 -7.15 -12.30
CA ASN A 116 -21.89 -7.59 -12.25
C ASN A 116 -22.51 -7.49 -10.84
N VAL A 117 -22.26 -6.37 -10.16
CA VAL A 117 -22.72 -6.13 -8.79
C VAL A 117 -24.23 -5.90 -8.77
N THR A 118 -24.93 -6.61 -7.89
CA THR A 118 -26.39 -6.53 -7.74
C THR A 118 -26.79 -5.80 -6.46
N GLU A 119 -28.04 -5.33 -6.42
CA GLU A 119 -28.65 -4.72 -5.24
C GLU A 119 -28.60 -5.69 -4.04
N GLY A 120 -28.11 -5.21 -2.90
CA GLY A 120 -27.97 -5.98 -1.66
C GLY A 120 -26.75 -6.93 -1.65
N ALA A 121 -25.97 -7.00 -2.73
CA ALA A 121 -24.71 -7.72 -2.70
C ALA A 121 -23.79 -7.10 -1.64
N VAL A 122 -22.91 -7.92 -1.10
CA VAL A 122 -21.91 -7.48 -0.12
C VAL A 122 -20.52 -7.79 -0.65
N GLY A 123 -19.54 -7.04 -0.17
CA GLY A 123 -18.15 -7.24 -0.53
C GLY A 123 -17.22 -6.39 0.33
N SER A 124 -15.96 -6.35 -0.07
CA SER A 124 -14.93 -5.55 0.58
C SER A 124 -14.11 -4.84 -0.47
N LEU A 125 -13.90 -3.53 -0.27
CA LEU A 125 -12.92 -2.73 -1.00
C LEU A 125 -11.58 -2.87 -0.30
N GLN A 126 -10.55 -3.25 -1.06
CA GLN A 126 -9.16 -3.20 -0.63
C GLN A 126 -8.48 -1.99 -1.25
N VAL A 127 -7.79 -1.24 -0.41
CA VAL A 127 -6.90 -0.16 -0.80
C VAL A 127 -5.48 -0.61 -0.52
N ILE A 128 -4.63 -0.54 -1.53
CA ILE A 128 -3.21 -0.86 -1.41
C ILE A 128 -2.43 0.40 -1.74
N THR A 129 -1.53 0.81 -0.85
CA THR A 129 -0.59 1.92 -1.11
C THR A 129 0.83 1.38 -1.17
N VAL A 130 1.62 1.84 -2.14
CA VAL A 130 3.06 1.55 -2.23
C VAL A 130 3.84 2.86 -2.24
N GLY A 131 4.77 2.98 -1.30
CA GLY A 131 5.65 4.13 -1.16
C GLY A 131 6.95 3.99 -1.95
N ASP A 132 7.88 4.92 -1.70
CA ASP A 132 9.22 4.95 -2.29
C ASP A 132 10.09 3.73 -1.95
N SER A 133 9.88 3.13 -0.78
CA SER A 133 10.54 1.89 -0.36
C SER A 133 10.11 0.64 -1.14
N GLY A 134 9.04 0.74 -1.95
CA GLY A 134 8.44 -0.38 -2.66
C GLY A 134 7.62 -1.34 -1.78
N SER A 135 7.50 -1.06 -0.48
CA SER A 135 6.71 -1.88 0.43
C SER A 135 5.22 -1.51 0.35
N ALA A 136 4.34 -2.51 0.37
CA ALA A 136 2.90 -2.34 0.26
C ALA A 136 2.22 -2.31 1.64
N LEU A 137 1.22 -1.45 1.76
CA LEU A 137 0.34 -1.35 2.91
C LEU A 137 -1.10 -1.61 2.49
N TYR A 138 -1.86 -2.24 3.38
CA TYR A 138 -3.19 -2.75 3.09
C TYR A 138 -4.20 -2.29 4.14
N ASN A 139 -5.31 -1.73 3.69
CA ASN A 139 -6.52 -1.53 4.50
C ASN A 139 -7.74 -1.95 3.67
N CYS A 140 -8.83 -2.27 4.36
CA CYS A 140 -10.07 -2.66 3.72
C CYS A 140 -11.28 -1.98 4.37
N ALA A 141 -12.33 -1.82 3.58
CA ALA A 141 -13.63 -1.35 4.01
C ALA A 141 -14.72 -2.30 3.49
N ASP A 142 -15.68 -2.64 4.34
CA ASP A 142 -16.75 -3.58 3.99
C ASP A 142 -17.98 -2.84 3.49
N LEU A 143 -18.55 -3.34 2.39
CA LEU A 143 -19.58 -2.67 1.60
C LEU A 143 -20.85 -3.51 1.51
N MET A 144 -21.99 -2.81 1.43
CA MET A 144 -23.24 -3.33 0.92
C MET A 144 -23.67 -2.48 -0.27
N PHE A 145 -23.85 -3.12 -1.42
CA PHE A 145 -24.10 -2.44 -2.68
C PHE A 145 -25.59 -2.10 -2.83
N THR A 146 -25.89 -0.85 -3.13
CA THR A 146 -27.28 -0.39 -3.30
C THR A 146 -27.39 0.77 -4.27
N SER A 147 -28.46 0.82 -5.03
CA SER A 147 -28.85 1.97 -5.85
C SER A 147 -29.27 3.20 -5.04
N ASN A 148 -29.54 3.04 -3.73
CA ASN A 148 -29.91 4.14 -2.83
C ASN A 148 -28.71 4.82 -2.18
N ALA A 149 -27.49 4.28 -2.32
CA ALA A 149 -26.29 4.95 -1.81
C ALA A 149 -25.98 6.20 -2.64
N THR A 150 -25.56 7.27 -1.95
CA THR A 150 -25.19 8.54 -2.58
C THR A 150 -23.68 8.69 -2.68
N LEU A 151 -23.23 9.35 -3.74
CA LEU A 151 -21.85 9.81 -3.84
C LEU A 151 -21.62 11.00 -2.90
N LEU A 152 -20.41 11.10 -2.36
CA LEU A 152 -19.93 12.34 -1.76
C LEU A 152 -19.73 13.39 -2.86
N THR A 153 -20.08 14.63 -2.56
CA THR A 153 -19.95 15.74 -3.52
C THR A 153 -18.54 16.31 -3.46
N ALA A 154 -17.87 16.38 -4.61
CA ALA A 154 -16.50 16.90 -4.70
C ALA A 154 -16.43 18.35 -4.21
N GLY A 155 -15.50 18.63 -3.30
CA GLY A 155 -15.30 19.96 -2.71
C GLY A 155 -16.24 20.29 -1.55
N GLU A 156 -17.06 19.33 -1.11
CA GLU A 156 -18.01 19.51 -0.02
C GLU A 156 -17.91 18.36 1.02
N GLY A 157 -18.30 18.66 2.26
CA GLY A 157 -18.36 17.67 3.34
C GLY A 157 -17.04 16.92 3.53
N GLU A 158 -17.09 15.59 3.43
CA GLU A 158 -15.95 14.69 3.63
C GLU A 158 -15.09 14.52 2.37
N CYS A 159 -15.54 14.98 1.20
CA CYS A 159 -14.83 14.81 -0.07
C CYS A 159 -14.10 16.09 -0.49
N VAL A 160 -13.13 16.50 0.31
CA VAL A 160 -12.31 17.69 0.07
C VAL A 160 -10.83 17.30 0.06
N ASN A 161 -10.17 17.51 -1.07
CA ASN A 161 -8.73 17.25 -1.17
C ASN A 161 -7.95 18.30 -0.38
N SER A 162 -6.92 17.86 0.35
CA SER A 162 -5.98 18.76 0.99
C SER A 162 -5.19 19.58 -0.05
N THR A 163 -4.76 20.78 0.34
CA THR A 163 -3.91 21.60 -0.54
C THR A 163 -2.59 20.89 -0.80
N GLY A 164 -2.21 20.75 -2.07
CA GLY A 164 -0.99 20.05 -2.47
C GLY A 164 -1.16 18.55 -2.67
N VAL A 165 -2.34 17.98 -2.40
CA VAL A 165 -2.71 16.61 -2.79
C VAL A 165 -3.26 16.58 -4.20
N SER A 166 -2.69 15.74 -5.04
CA SER A 166 -3.09 15.56 -6.43
C SER A 166 -2.96 14.09 -6.83
N ILE A 167 -3.76 13.68 -7.81
CA ILE A 167 -3.79 12.30 -8.29
C ILE A 167 -3.81 12.27 -9.81
N THR A 168 -3.04 11.36 -10.39
CA THR A 168 -3.03 11.08 -11.83
C THR A 168 -3.15 9.57 -12.03
N ARG A 169 -3.85 9.12 -13.07
CA ARG A 169 -3.82 7.71 -13.45
C ARG A 169 -2.51 7.43 -14.17
N VAL A 170 -1.76 6.42 -13.75
CA VAL A 170 -0.55 6.01 -14.49
C VAL A 170 -1.01 5.39 -15.80
N GLU A 171 -0.31 5.70 -16.89
CA GLU A 171 -0.59 5.20 -18.23
C GLU A 171 0.62 4.47 -18.80
N GLN A 172 0.37 3.50 -19.67
CA GLN A 172 1.44 2.81 -20.37
C GLN A 172 2.03 3.79 -21.40
N GLN A 173 3.36 3.96 -21.37
CA GLN A 173 4.03 4.67 -22.45
C GLN A 173 3.90 3.86 -23.74
N THR A 174 3.31 4.47 -24.77
CA THR A 174 3.06 3.83 -26.07
C THR A 174 4.00 4.33 -27.17
N ASP A 175 4.95 5.20 -26.84
CA ASP A 175 5.92 5.77 -27.78
C ASP A 175 7.32 5.20 -27.59
N ASP A 176 7.96 4.78 -28.68
CA ASP A 176 9.42 4.49 -28.80
C ASP A 176 10.30 5.77 -28.63
N GLY A 177 9.71 6.86 -28.16
CA GLY A 177 10.37 8.15 -27.93
C GLY A 177 11.09 8.19 -26.59
N ALA A 178 12.06 7.30 -26.38
CA ALA A 178 13.07 7.51 -25.36
C ALA A 178 13.69 8.89 -25.59
N ALA A 179 13.47 9.82 -24.66
CA ALA A 179 14.15 11.09 -24.64
C ALA A 179 15.66 10.82 -24.69
N THR A 180 16.24 11.05 -25.87
CA THR A 180 17.68 10.93 -26.09
C THR A 180 18.35 12.10 -25.37
N THR A 181 18.75 11.89 -24.12
CA THR A 181 19.78 12.71 -23.48
C THR A 181 21.11 11.99 -23.61
N THR A 182 21.85 12.44 -24.62
CA THR A 182 23.31 12.53 -24.75
C THR A 182 24.17 11.40 -24.16
N GLU A 183 24.71 10.62 -25.10
CA GLU A 183 25.92 9.80 -25.07
C GLU A 183 26.79 9.84 -23.81
N ALA A 184 26.95 8.66 -23.18
CA ALA A 184 28.23 8.22 -22.67
C ALA A 184 28.56 6.88 -23.32
N SER A 185 29.49 6.90 -24.28
CA SER A 185 30.06 5.72 -24.91
C SER A 185 30.77 4.84 -23.89
N SER A 186 30.41 3.56 -23.83
CA SER A 186 31.31 2.51 -23.36
C SER A 186 31.11 1.24 -24.18
N THR A 187 32.06 1.05 -25.09
CA THR A 187 32.22 -0.12 -25.95
C THR A 187 32.53 -1.37 -25.12
N ALA A 188 31.74 -2.44 -25.25
CA ALA A 188 32.18 -3.80 -24.97
C ALA A 188 31.44 -4.80 -25.87
N PRO A 189 32.12 -5.80 -26.44
CA PRO A 189 31.62 -6.57 -27.58
C PRO A 189 30.71 -7.75 -27.17
N SER A 190 29.80 -8.09 -28.08
CA SER A 190 28.97 -9.31 -28.06
C SER A 190 29.81 -10.59 -27.99
N ALA A 191 29.36 -11.53 -27.17
CA ALA A 191 29.60 -12.95 -27.36
C ALA A 191 28.30 -13.72 -27.11
N SER A 192 27.72 -14.27 -28.19
CA SER A 192 26.71 -15.33 -28.14
C SER A 192 27.35 -16.63 -27.67
N ALA A 193 26.68 -17.35 -26.78
CA ALA A 193 26.80 -18.80 -26.71
C ALA A 193 25.49 -19.43 -26.22
N THR A 194 25.07 -20.39 -27.03
CA THR A 194 23.95 -21.33 -26.98
C THR A 194 23.71 -22.04 -25.65
N ALA A 195 22.43 -22.35 -25.43
CA ALA A 195 21.93 -23.24 -24.40
C ALA A 195 22.36 -24.70 -24.61
N GLU A 196 22.68 -25.39 -23.51
CA GLU A 196 22.64 -26.85 -23.43
C GLU A 196 22.09 -27.26 -22.06
N THR A 197 21.09 -28.13 -22.11
CA THR A 197 20.39 -28.81 -21.01
C THR A 197 21.28 -29.84 -20.33
N ALA A 198 21.23 -29.90 -19.00
CA ALA A 198 21.66 -31.07 -18.24
C ALA A 198 20.72 -31.29 -17.04
N ASP A 199 20.01 -32.41 -17.07
CA ASP A 199 19.32 -33.06 -15.95
C ASP A 199 20.32 -33.45 -14.85
N ALA A 200 19.91 -33.27 -13.59
CA ALA A 200 20.45 -34.05 -12.47
C ALA A 200 19.42 -34.13 -11.32
N GLU A 201 19.12 -35.37 -10.96
CA GLU A 201 18.11 -35.82 -10.01
C GLU A 201 18.62 -35.86 -8.55
N SER A 202 17.73 -35.49 -7.62
CA SER A 202 17.63 -35.87 -6.18
C SER A 202 18.68 -35.40 -5.16
N PRO A 203 18.39 -35.42 -3.82
CA PRO A 203 17.15 -35.83 -3.13
C PRO A 203 16.59 -34.81 -2.13
N ALA A 204 15.33 -35.05 -1.74
CA ALA A 204 14.65 -34.42 -0.62
C ALA A 204 15.35 -34.71 0.72
N THR A 205 15.57 -33.67 1.52
CA THR A 205 15.84 -33.79 2.96
C THR A 205 14.91 -32.88 3.74
N SER A 206 14.01 -33.51 4.49
CA SER A 206 13.19 -32.90 5.51
C SER A 206 14.06 -32.39 6.66
N ILE A 207 13.98 -31.10 6.99
CA ILE A 207 14.53 -30.57 8.25
C ILE A 207 13.36 -30.03 9.08
N THR A 208 13.19 -30.69 10.22
CA THR A 208 12.22 -30.41 11.26
C THR A 208 12.56 -29.13 12.02
N SER A 209 11.50 -28.37 12.32
CA SER A 209 11.34 -27.35 13.35
C SER A 209 12.23 -27.50 14.60
N SER A 210 12.94 -26.44 14.98
CA SER A 210 12.98 -25.89 16.36
C SER A 210 14.07 -24.83 16.52
N TYR A 211 13.75 -23.53 16.44
CA TYR A 211 14.58 -22.49 17.05
C TYR A 211 13.71 -21.33 17.54
N TRP A 212 13.26 -21.45 18.78
CA TRP A 212 12.94 -20.32 19.64
C TRP A 212 14.18 -20.05 20.47
N TYR A 213 14.43 -18.76 20.76
CA TYR A 213 15.52 -18.23 21.61
C TYR A 213 16.87 -18.00 20.91
N GLU A 214 17.02 -16.86 20.21
CA GLU A 214 18.27 -16.09 20.05
C GLU A 214 17.97 -14.71 19.40
N ILE A 215 17.03 -13.93 19.94
CA ILE A 215 16.86 -12.50 19.59
C ILE A 215 16.75 -11.69 20.87
N LEU A 216 17.83 -11.64 21.65
CA LEU A 216 17.97 -10.68 22.75
C LEU A 216 19.40 -10.14 22.93
N VAL A 217 20.37 -10.52 22.09
CA VAL A 217 21.79 -10.13 22.26
C VAL A 217 22.31 -9.20 21.16
N ALA A 218 21.62 -9.03 20.04
CA ALA A 218 22.08 -8.17 18.94
C ALA A 218 21.76 -6.67 19.12
N SER A 219 20.87 -6.28 20.04
CA SER A 219 20.45 -4.88 20.22
C SER A 219 21.21 -4.11 21.30
N LEU A 220 22.13 -4.74 22.03
CA LEU A 220 22.89 -4.10 23.12
C LEU A 220 24.32 -3.68 22.72
N VAL A 221 24.82 -4.12 21.55
CA VAL A 221 26.20 -3.80 21.13
C VAL A 221 26.29 -2.43 20.43
N VAL A 222 25.23 -1.95 19.79
CA VAL A 222 25.24 -0.64 19.12
C VAL A 222 25.02 0.53 20.11
N ALA A 223 24.36 0.28 21.25
CA ALA A 223 24.17 1.29 22.29
C ALA A 223 25.39 1.49 23.22
N GLY A 224 26.28 0.49 23.34
CA GLY A 224 27.43 0.53 24.25
C GLY A 224 28.64 1.32 23.74
N ILE A 225 28.81 1.45 22.41
CA ILE A 225 30.01 2.08 21.84
C ILE A 225 29.92 3.61 21.86
N VAL A 226 28.72 4.20 21.88
CA VAL A 226 28.59 5.67 21.84
C VAL A 226 28.70 6.34 23.23
N CYS A 227 28.72 5.56 24.31
CA CYS A 227 28.78 6.09 25.69
C CYS A 227 30.17 6.03 26.35
N PHE A 228 31.19 5.42 25.71
CA PHE A 228 32.50 5.27 26.36
C PHE A 228 33.51 6.38 26.07
N ASP A 229 33.28 7.25 25.07
CA ASP A 229 34.23 8.30 24.67
C ASP A 229 33.97 9.70 25.29
N VAL A 230 33.16 9.81 26.36
CA VAL A 230 32.88 11.10 27.03
C VAL A 230 33.29 11.13 28.51
N ILE A 231 34.08 10.16 28.98
CA ILE A 231 34.69 10.22 30.31
C ILE A 231 36.18 9.91 30.19
N LEU A 232 36.93 10.91 29.72
CA LEU A 232 38.31 11.21 30.13
C LEU A 232 38.54 12.71 29.96
#